data_AF-A0A075GVC1-F1
#
_entry.id   AF-A0A075GVC1-F1
#
_cell.length_a   1.000
_cell.length_b   1.000
_cell.length_c   1.000
_cell.angle_alpha   90.00
_cell.angle_beta   90.00
_cell.angle_gamma   90.00
#
_symmetry.space_group_name_H-M   'P 1'
#
loop_
_entity.id
_entity.type
_entity.pdbx_description
1 polymer ?
#
loop_
_entity_poly.entity_id
_entity_poly.type
_entity_poly.pdbx_seq_one_letter_code
_entity_poly.pdbx_strand_id
1 'polypeptide(L)'
;MEKIDYAGTVYLLDHKYPEPLLNHSVKKLGDLGIKKEDITITDSPENPQIGNIVVEVFPYHLEIARVRTIRNDSFISGSITTVELKTDTDGKYID
;
A
#
# COMPACT_ATOMS: atom_id res chain seq x y z
N MET A 1 2.59 -11.47 -11.72
CA MET A 1 1.51 -10.80 -10.97
C MET A 1 0.74 -9.93 -11.94
N GLU A 2 -0.58 -9.90 -11.80
CA GLU A 2 -1.40 -8.93 -12.55
C GLU A 2 -1.13 -7.52 -12.01
N LYS A 3 -1.14 -6.53 -12.91
CA LYS A 3 -1.00 -5.13 -12.51
C LYS A 3 -2.27 -4.68 -11.82
N ILE A 4 -2.13 -3.80 -10.82
CA ILE A 4 -3.28 -3.19 -10.17
C ILE A 4 -3.81 -2.09 -11.07
N ASP A 5 -5.07 -2.18 -11.44
CA ASP A 5 -5.79 -1.07 -12.06
C ASP A 5 -6.13 -0.03 -10.99
N TYR A 6 -5.67 1.20 -11.18
CA TYR A 6 -5.88 2.31 -10.26
C TYR A 6 -5.93 3.64 -10.99
N ALA A 7 -6.58 4.62 -10.36
CA ALA A 7 -6.57 6.01 -10.78
C ALA A 7 -6.41 6.91 -9.55
N GLY A 8 -5.62 7.97 -9.72
CA GLY A 8 -5.32 8.92 -8.65
C GLY A 8 -4.35 8.37 -7.62
N THR A 9 -4.44 8.90 -6.40
CA THR A 9 -3.49 8.64 -5.32
C THR A 9 -3.58 7.21 -4.79
N VAL A 10 -2.41 6.64 -4.51
CA VAL A 10 -2.23 5.42 -3.73
C VAL A 10 -1.71 5.81 -2.35
N TYR A 11 -2.45 5.47 -1.30
CA TYR A 11 -2.04 5.72 0.07
C TYR A 11 -1.29 4.51 0.62
N LEU A 12 -0.02 4.69 0.97
CA LEU A 12 0.76 3.69 1.70
C LEU A 12 0.73 4.04 3.18
N LEU A 13 0.10 3.19 3.99
CA LEU A 13 -0.09 3.47 5.41
C LEU A 13 1.21 3.23 6.18
N ASP A 14 1.73 4.30 6.78
CA ASP A 14 2.93 4.25 7.59
C ASP A 14 2.61 4.52 9.07
N HIS A 15 2.78 3.49 9.90
CA HIS A 15 2.62 3.59 11.35
C HIS A 15 3.96 3.73 12.08
N LYS A 16 4.91 4.45 11.47
CA LYS A 16 6.32 4.60 11.89
C LYS A 16 7.11 3.32 11.68
N TYR A 17 6.90 2.69 10.54
CA TYR A 17 7.62 1.49 10.14
C TYR A 17 9.09 1.82 9.81
N PRO A 18 9.99 0.82 9.96
CA PRO A 18 11.39 1.02 9.62
C PRO A 18 11.55 1.30 8.12
N GLU A 19 12.45 2.22 7.79
CA GLU A 19 12.68 2.67 6.41
C GLU A 19 12.93 1.52 5.41
N PRO A 20 13.66 0.44 5.75
CA PRO A 20 13.82 -0.71 4.85
C PRO A 20 12.50 -1.38 4.45
N LEU A 21 11.53 -1.46 5.37
CA LEU A 21 10.21 -2.02 5.07
C LEU A 21 9.46 -1.10 4.10
N LEU A 22 9.37 0.20 4.40
CA LEU A 22 8.68 1.16 3.52
C LEU A 22 9.30 1.22 2.12
N ASN A 23 10.62 1.24 2.02
CA ASN A 23 11.34 1.24 0.75
C ASN A 23 11.04 -0.03 -0.06
N HIS A 24 11.01 -1.19 0.60
CA HIS A 24 10.65 -2.45 -0.05
C HIS A 24 9.18 -2.48 -0.47
N SER A 25 8.27 -1.97 0.36
CA SER A 25 6.85 -1.85 0.02
C SER A 25 6.63 -1.01 -1.24
N VAL A 26 7.24 0.18 -1.32
CA VAL A 26 7.15 1.05 -2.50
C VAL A 26 7.66 0.35 -3.76
N LYS A 27 8.75 -0.42 -3.64
CA LYS A 27 9.28 -1.21 -4.76
C LYS A 27 8.29 -2.28 -5.23
N LYS A 28 7.72 -3.06 -4.30
CA LYS A 28 6.71 -4.10 -4.63
C LYS A 28 5.46 -3.51 -5.28
N LEU A 29 5.03 -2.32 -4.86
CA LEU A 29 3.95 -1.59 -5.54
C LEU A 29 4.33 -1.17 -6.97
N GLY A 30 5.59 -0.77 -7.18
CA GLY A 30 6.16 -0.53 -8.51
C GLY A 30 6.07 -1.75 -9.43
N ASP A 31 6.39 -2.94 -8.92
CA ASP A 31 6.28 -4.21 -9.66
C ASP A 31 4.82 -4.52 -10.07
N LEU A 32 3.85 -3.96 -9.33
CA LEU A 32 2.42 -4.06 -9.62
C LEU A 32 1.90 -2.97 -10.54
N GLY A 33 2.79 -2.12 -11.05
CA GLY A 33 2.47 -1.06 -11.99
C GLY A 33 2.05 0.26 -11.36
N ILE A 34 2.17 0.40 -10.03
CA ILE A 34 1.91 1.67 -9.34
C ILE A 34 3.13 2.58 -9.49
N LYS A 35 2.91 3.79 -10.01
CA LYS A 35 3.98 4.78 -10.15
C LYS A 35 4.34 5.38 -8.81
N LYS A 36 5.64 5.61 -8.59
CA LYS A 36 6.15 6.17 -7.35
C LYS A 36 5.59 7.59 -7.08
N GLU A 37 5.39 8.39 -8.12
CA GLU A 37 4.80 9.74 -7.98
C GLU A 37 3.33 9.74 -7.51
N ASP A 38 2.61 8.62 -7.66
CA ASP A 38 1.22 8.50 -7.23
C ASP A 38 1.10 8.03 -5.77
N ILE A 39 2.21 7.63 -5.14
CA ILE A 39 2.23 7.09 -3.77
C ILE A 39 2.37 8.25 -2.77
N THR A 40 1.40 8.34 -1.87
CA THR A 40 1.46 9.20 -0.67
C THR A 40 1.65 8.32 0.56
N ILE A 41 2.77 8.51 1.26
CA ILE A 41 3.05 7.83 2.54
C ILE A 41 2.45 8.67 3.65
N THR A 42 1.56 8.08 4.44
CA THR A 42 0.82 8.78 5.51
C THR A 42 0.30 7.78 6.53
N ASP A 43 0.11 8.19 7.78
CA ASP A 43 -0.60 7.40 8.79
C ASP A 43 -2.12 7.53 8.67
N SER A 44 -2.60 8.64 8.09
CA SER A 44 -4.03 8.98 7.97
C SER A 44 -4.29 9.73 6.66
N PRO A 45 -4.89 9.08 5.65
CA PRO A 45 -5.29 9.75 4.41
C PRO A 45 -6.26 10.92 4.68
N GLU A 46 -5.88 12.15 4.33
CA GLU A 46 -6.68 13.34 4.64
C GLU A 46 -7.95 13.48 3.79
N ASN A 47 -7.90 13.12 2.50
CA ASN A 47 -9.04 13.25 1.58
C ASN A 47 -9.10 12.11 0.56
N PRO A 48 -9.20 10.85 1.01
CA PRO A 48 -9.28 9.70 0.13
C PRO A 48 -10.57 9.75 -0.70
N GLN A 49 -10.51 9.33 -1.95
CA GLN A 49 -11.64 9.25 -2.87
C GLN A 49 -12.08 7.80 -3.08
N ILE A 50 -13.36 7.59 -3.40
CA ILE A 50 -13.85 6.27 -3.82
C ILE A 50 -13.03 5.80 -5.03
N GLY A 51 -12.52 4.57 -4.95
CA GLY A 51 -11.65 4.00 -5.97
C GLY A 51 -10.16 4.15 -5.71
N ASN A 52 -9.72 5.04 -4.80
CA ASN A 52 -8.31 5.09 -4.42
C ASN A 52 -7.84 3.76 -3.81
N ILE A 53 -6.56 3.48 -4.00
CA ILE A 53 -5.90 2.33 -3.39
C ILE A 53 -5.34 2.74 -2.04
N VAL A 54 -5.57 1.90 -1.05
CA VAL A 54 -4.98 2.01 0.28
C VAL A 54 -4.20 0.73 0.52
N VAL A 55 -2.95 0.88 0.92
CA VAL A 55 -2.01 -0.22 1.15
C VAL A 55 -1.65 -0.23 2.62
N GLU A 56 -2.09 -1.27 3.31
CA GLU A 56 -1.70 -1.53 4.69
C GLU A 56 -0.42 -2.35 4.72
N VAL A 57 0.55 -1.91 5.52
CA VAL A 57 1.89 -2.48 5.58
C VAL A 57 2.00 -3.41 6.79
N PHE A 58 2.25 -4.69 6.54
CA PHE A 58 2.62 -5.65 7.57
C PHE A 58 4.08 -6.12 7.35
N PRO A 59 4.75 -6.66 8.39
CA PRO A 59 6.12 -7.14 8.26
C PRO A 59 6.33 -8.22 7.20
N TYR A 60 5.31 -9.00 6.86
CA TYR A 60 5.42 -10.15 5.96
C TYR A 60 4.52 -10.06 4.73
N HIS A 61 3.71 -9.01 4.61
CA HIS A 61 2.86 -8.79 3.44
C HIS A 61 2.36 -7.35 3.35
N LEU A 62 1.89 -6.98 2.17
CA LEU A 62 1.06 -5.80 1.95
C LEU A 62 -0.38 -6.24 1.74
N GLU A 63 -1.32 -5.61 2.42
CA GLU A 63 -2.73 -5.73 2.07
C GLU A 63 -3.12 -4.55 1.19
N ILE A 64 -3.58 -4.86 -0.02
CA ILE A 64 -3.97 -3.87 -1.02
C ILE A 64 -5.48 -3.84 -1.08
N ALA A 65 -6.06 -2.73 -0.66
CA ALA A 65 -7.49 -2.51 -0.61
C ALA A 65 -7.92 -1.32 -1.47
N ARG A 66 -9.18 -1.34 -1.92
CA ARG A 66 -9.79 -0.21 -2.65
C ARG A 66 -10.83 0.46 -1.78
N VAL A 67 -10.82 1.79 -1.71
CA VAL A 67 -11.88 2.56 -1.07
C VAL A 67 -13.21 2.33 -1.81
N ARG A 68 -14.22 1.83 -1.08
CA ARG A 68 -15.56 1.53 -1.62
C ARG A 68 -16.60 2.56 -1.21
N THR A 69 -16.44 3.17 -0.05
CA THR A 69 -17.42 4.12 0.50
C THR A 69 -16.71 5.11 1.42
N ILE A 70 -17.18 6.37 1.44
CA ILE A 70 -16.74 7.41 2.37
C ILE A 70 -17.96 7.86 3.17
N ARG A 71 -17.82 7.94 4.50
CA ARG A 71 -18.86 8.41 5.43
C ARG A 71 -18.19 9.06 6.64
N ASN A 72 -18.67 10.24 7.02
CA ASN A 72 -18.26 10.94 8.25
C ASN A 72 -16.72 11.01 8.41
N ASP A 73 -16.03 11.51 7.40
CA ASP A 73 -14.56 11.64 7.35
C ASP A 73 -13.78 10.32 7.50
N SER A 74 -14.47 9.18 7.40
CA SER A 74 -13.90 7.84 7.37
C SER A 74 -14.14 7.19 6.02
N PHE A 75 -13.28 6.26 5.64
CA PHE A 75 -13.47 5.43 4.46
C PHE A 75 -13.58 3.96 4.84
N ILE A 76 -14.35 3.22 4.06
CA ILE A 76 -14.44 1.76 4.11
C ILE A 76 -13.77 1.25 2.84
N SER A 77 -12.68 0.51 3.00
CA SER A 77 -12.01 -0.18 1.92
C SER A 77 -12.37 -1.67 1.90
N GLY A 78 -12.18 -2.32 0.76
CA GLY A 78 -12.25 -3.77 0.68
C GLY A 78 -11.01 -4.32 0.00
N SER A 79 -10.47 -5.39 0.56
CA SER A 79 -9.28 -6.09 0.06
C SER A 79 -9.45 -6.48 -1.41
N ILE A 80 -8.39 -6.25 -2.20
CA ILE A 80 -8.26 -6.64 -3.60
C ILE A 80 -7.31 -7.82 -3.71
N THR A 81 -6.15 -7.71 -3.06
CA THR A 81 -5.11 -8.73 -3.05
C THR A 81 -4.15 -8.52 -1.89
N THR A 82 -3.42 -9.58 -1.56
CA THR A 82 -2.28 -9.56 -0.65
C THR A 82 -0.99 -9.80 -1.42
N VAL A 83 0.09 -9.15 -1.01
CA VAL A 83 1.43 -9.31 -1.60
C VAL A 83 2.39 -9.75 -0.52
N GLU A 84 2.96 -10.94 -0.63
CA GLU A 84 3.94 -11.40 0.35
C GLU A 84 5.24 -10.60 0.28
N LEU A 85 5.80 -10.29 1.44
CA LEU A 85 7.14 -9.74 1.62
C LEU A 85 8.03 -10.83 2.19
N LYS A 86 9.20 -11.02 1.58
CA LYS A 86 10.16 -12.05 2.00
C LYS A 86 11.36 -11.39 2.66
N THR A 87 11.94 -12.09 3.62
CA THR A 87 13.21 -11.71 4.23
C THR A 87 14.22 -12.84 4.09
N ASP A 88 15.50 -12.49 3.99
CA ASP A 88 16.59 -13.45 4.16
C ASP A 88 16.76 -13.88 5.62
N THR A 89 17.78 -14.68 5.91
CA THR A 89 18.11 -15.15 7.25
C THR A 89 18.54 -14.05 8.22
N ASP A 90 18.97 -12.89 7.70
CA ASP A 90 19.35 -11.71 8.49
C ASP A 90 18.17 -10.76 8.73
N GLY A 91 16.97 -11.08 8.21
CA GLY A 91 15.79 -10.23 8.29
C GLY A 91 15.78 -9.08 7.27
N LYS A 92 16.63 -9.11 6.24
CA LYS A 92 16.62 -8.10 5.17
C LYS A 92 15.57 -8.47 4.13
N TYR A 93 14.78 -7.49 3.72
CA TYR A 93 13.77 -7.69 2.68
C TYR A 93 14.41 -8.01 1.32
N ILE A 94 13.89 -9.05 0.67
CA ILE A 94 14.35 -9.57 -0.63
C ILE A 94 13.18 -9.76 -1.59
N ASP A 95 13.47 -9.76 -2.90
CA ASP A 95 12.43 -9.94 -3.91
C ASP A 95 11.94 -11.38 -4.09
#